data_AF-A0A955BRH2-F1
#
_entry.id   AF-A0A955BRH2-F1
#
_cell.length_a   1.000
_cell.length_b   1.000
_cell.length_c   1.000
_cell.angle_alpha   90.00
_cell.angle_beta   90.00
_cell.angle_gamma   90.00
#
_symmetry.space_group_name_H-M   'P 1'
#
loop_
_entity.id
_entity.type
_entity.pdbx_description
1 polymer ?
#
loop_
_entity_poly.entity_id
_entity_poly.type
_entity_poly.pdbx_seq_one_letter_code
_entity_poly.pdbx_strand_id
1 'polypeptide(L)'
;MVRQRYWLQNAWQQNASKSGEVFVVNDRNDEGASPGLGGPLPAAGRAEDGVVEEFIQLHSAARERLFSYALAISPSWHDAEEIMQEASLILWRKFDTFGRSTNFFAWACQVIRYELYNRRRRESRRGLVFSNEAVERIADIAAQQGAEFEDRCEALRLCLQHLPSADQKLIELRYHRDASTATVAERTNRPLESVYKSLQRIRRALMTCVERRLTAGM
;
A
#
# COMPACT_ATOMS: atom_id res chain seq x y z
N MET A 1 4.71 0.81 31.13
CA MET A 1 3.65 -0.03 30.51
C MET A 1 2.25 0.59 30.41
N VAL A 2 1.96 1.85 30.82
CA VAL A 2 0.63 2.47 30.56
C VAL A 2 0.71 3.95 30.10
N ARG A 3 1.87 4.61 30.18
CA ARG A 3 1.98 6.07 29.96
C ARG A 3 2.13 6.58 28.52
N GLN A 4 2.50 5.76 27.54
CA GLN A 4 2.61 6.20 26.13
C GLN A 4 1.32 6.03 25.32
N ARG A 5 0.39 5.17 25.78
CA ARG A 5 -0.94 5.01 25.17
C ARG A 5 -1.83 6.25 25.39
N TYR A 6 -1.58 6.97 26.49
CA TYR A 6 -2.24 8.23 26.84
C TYR A 6 -1.82 9.42 25.97
N TRP A 7 -0.56 9.50 25.55
CA TRP A 7 -0.08 10.65 24.76
C TRP A 7 -0.70 10.67 23.35
N LEU A 8 -0.91 9.49 22.74
CA LEU A 8 -1.50 9.33 21.41
C LEU A 8 -3.04 9.52 21.39
N GLN A 9 -3.72 9.18 22.49
CA GLN A 9 -5.16 9.45 22.64
C GLN A 9 -5.42 10.96 22.84
N ASN A 10 -4.52 11.64 23.56
CA ASN A 10 -4.63 13.08 23.84
C ASN A 10 -4.22 13.97 22.66
N ALA A 11 -3.21 13.58 21.86
CA ALA A 11 -2.85 14.31 20.64
C ALA A 11 -3.97 14.25 19.58
N TRP A 12 -4.73 13.14 19.54
CA TRP A 12 -5.91 12.99 18.70
C TRP A 12 -7.11 13.82 19.23
N GLN A 13 -7.35 13.83 20.55
CA GLN A 13 -8.39 14.69 21.17
C GLN A 13 -8.13 16.20 20.99
N GLN A 14 -6.89 16.66 21.06
CA GLN A 14 -6.57 18.09 20.86
C GLN A 14 -6.82 18.57 19.43
N ASN A 15 -6.74 17.67 18.44
CA ASN A 15 -7.11 17.98 17.06
C ASN A 15 -8.63 17.84 16.82
N ALA A 16 -9.31 16.97 17.58
CA ALA A 16 -10.77 16.85 17.57
C ALA A 16 -11.47 18.05 18.22
N SER A 17 -10.90 18.69 19.24
CA SER A 17 -11.47 19.91 19.86
C SER A 17 -11.54 21.13 18.92
N LYS A 18 -10.85 21.10 17.77
CA LYS A 18 -10.99 22.14 16.72
C LYS A 18 -12.19 21.94 15.80
N SER A 19 -12.82 20.77 15.83
CA SER A 19 -14.07 20.48 15.12
C SER A 19 -15.12 20.15 16.16
N GLY A 20 -15.66 21.19 16.79
CA GLY A 20 -16.60 21.03 17.89
C GLY A 20 -17.88 20.34 17.43
N GLU A 21 -18.00 19.04 17.70
CA GLU A 21 -19.28 18.36 17.83
C GLU A 21 -19.09 17.04 18.61
N VAL A 22 -19.77 16.96 19.75
CA VAL A 22 -19.87 15.79 20.61
C VAL A 22 -21.00 14.92 20.06
N PHE A 23 -20.77 13.62 19.84
CA PHE A 23 -21.89 12.72 19.59
C PHE A 23 -21.79 11.40 20.36
N VAL A 24 -22.95 11.06 20.92
CA VAL A 24 -23.24 10.00 21.87
C VAL A 24 -23.27 8.65 21.17
N VAL A 25 -22.58 7.65 21.73
CA VAL A 25 -22.72 6.24 21.34
C VAL A 25 -24.08 5.76 21.83
N ASN A 26 -24.97 5.40 20.92
CA ASN A 26 -26.21 4.71 21.27
C ASN A 26 -26.03 3.22 21.02
N ASP A 27 -25.91 2.46 22.11
CA ASP A 27 -26.00 1.00 22.12
C ASP A 27 -27.43 0.61 21.77
N ARG A 28 -27.63 -0.21 20.74
CA ARG A 28 -28.91 -0.90 20.53
C ARG A 28 -28.67 -2.39 20.47
N ASN A 29 -29.06 -3.02 21.57
CA ASN A 29 -29.24 -4.46 21.74
C ASN A 29 -30.24 -5.01 20.71
N ASP A 30 -29.83 -6.09 20.04
CA ASP A 30 -30.71 -7.01 19.32
C ASP A 30 -31.21 -8.09 20.29
N GLU A 31 -32.51 -8.14 20.55
CA GLU A 31 -33.19 -9.36 20.98
C GLU A 31 -34.48 -9.58 20.17
N GLY A 32 -34.40 -10.56 19.27
CA GLY A 32 -35.43 -11.56 18.95
C GLY A 32 -36.84 -11.13 18.54
N ALA A 33 -37.16 -11.29 17.26
CA ALA A 33 -38.39 -11.97 16.81
C ALA A 33 -38.38 -12.28 15.30
N SER A 34 -38.71 -13.51 14.94
CA SER A 34 -39.33 -13.93 13.67
C SER A 34 -40.62 -14.70 14.04
N PRO A 35 -41.63 -14.93 13.16
CA PRO A 35 -41.60 -14.84 11.68
C PRO A 35 -42.86 -14.21 11.01
N GLY A 36 -42.79 -13.93 9.70
CA GLY A 36 -43.96 -13.66 8.85
C GLY A 36 -43.61 -13.34 7.39
N LEU A 37 -43.99 -14.23 6.46
CA LEU A 37 -43.75 -14.18 5.01
C LEU A 37 -44.66 -13.15 4.29
N GLY A 38 -44.10 -12.46 3.29
CA GLY A 38 -44.86 -11.89 2.16
C GLY A 38 -44.95 -10.36 2.06
N GLY A 39 -43.83 -9.68 1.79
CA GLY A 39 -43.80 -8.28 1.38
C GLY A 39 -42.53 -7.96 0.58
N PRO A 40 -42.52 -6.95 -0.32
CA PRO A 40 -41.33 -6.61 -1.09
C PRO A 40 -40.18 -6.27 -0.15
N LEU A 41 -39.00 -6.85 -0.40
CA LEU A 41 -37.78 -6.62 0.35
C LEU A 41 -37.53 -5.11 0.53
N PRO A 42 -37.29 -4.60 1.75
CA PRO A 42 -37.09 -3.18 1.96
C PRO A 42 -35.84 -2.71 1.23
N ALA A 43 -35.96 -1.60 0.49
CA ALA A 43 -34.91 -0.97 -0.33
C ALA A 43 -33.83 -0.26 0.51
N ALA A 44 -33.37 -0.89 1.59
CA ALA A 44 -32.40 -0.38 2.55
C ALA A 44 -30.94 -0.55 2.10
N GLY A 45 -30.66 -1.34 1.05
CA GLY A 45 -29.29 -1.63 0.59
C GLY A 45 -28.57 -0.50 -0.16
N ARG A 46 -29.30 0.45 -0.78
CA ARG A 46 -28.69 1.38 -1.76
C ARG A 46 -27.68 2.38 -1.20
N ALA A 47 -27.79 2.74 0.08
CA ALA A 47 -26.87 3.70 0.70
C ALA A 47 -25.56 3.04 1.17
N GLU A 48 -25.66 1.81 1.69
CA GLU A 48 -24.49 1.01 2.10
C GLU A 48 -23.70 0.54 0.88
N ASP A 49 -24.39 0.17 -0.20
CA ASP A 49 -23.78 -0.20 -1.48
C ASP A 49 -22.90 0.91 -2.05
N GLY A 50 -23.33 2.18 -1.94
CA GLY A 50 -22.57 3.33 -2.43
C GLY A 50 -21.27 3.59 -1.67
N VAL A 51 -21.27 3.37 -0.35
CA VAL A 51 -20.06 3.52 0.49
C VAL A 51 -19.07 2.39 0.21
N VAL A 52 -19.56 1.16 0.03
CA VAL A 52 -18.74 0.02 -0.37
C VAL A 52 -18.07 0.28 -1.72
N GLU A 53 -18.84 0.75 -2.71
CA GLU A 53 -18.32 1.06 -4.03
C GLU A 53 -17.27 2.18 -4.00
N GLU A 54 -17.54 3.27 -3.27
CA GLU A 54 -16.59 4.39 -3.08
C GLU A 54 -15.26 3.89 -2.51
N PHE A 55 -15.31 3.06 -1.46
CA PHE A 55 -14.10 2.47 -0.89
C PHE A 55 -13.35 1.60 -1.90
N ILE A 56 -14.04 0.70 -2.61
CA ILE A 56 -13.41 -0.21 -3.57
C ILE A 56 -12.73 0.59 -4.68
N GLN A 57 -13.38 1.65 -5.19
CA GLN A 57 -12.81 2.51 -6.23
C GLN A 57 -11.54 3.22 -5.74
N LEU A 58 -11.60 3.89 -4.58
CA LEU A 58 -10.45 4.60 -4.01
C LEU A 58 -9.31 3.64 -3.64
N HIS A 59 -9.62 2.51 -3.00
CA HIS A 59 -8.65 1.51 -2.61
C HIS A 59 -7.97 0.87 -3.81
N SER A 60 -8.75 0.45 -4.82
CA SER A 60 -8.20 -0.18 -6.02
C SER A 60 -7.32 0.79 -6.81
N ALA A 61 -7.73 2.05 -6.94
CA ALA A 61 -6.93 3.08 -7.61
C ALA A 61 -5.60 3.35 -6.88
N ALA A 62 -5.60 3.34 -5.55
CA ALA A 62 -4.40 3.61 -4.75
C ALA A 62 -3.54 2.36 -4.46
N ARG A 63 -4.07 1.15 -4.69
CA ARG A 63 -3.48 -0.11 -4.19
C ARG A 63 -2.03 -0.32 -4.60
N GLU A 64 -1.70 -0.13 -5.88
CA GLU A 64 -0.33 -0.37 -6.36
C GLU A 64 0.66 0.58 -5.70
N ARG A 65 0.29 1.87 -5.63
CA ARG A 65 1.10 2.91 -4.98
C ARG A 65 1.26 2.65 -3.48
N LEU A 66 0.18 2.22 -2.81
CA LEU A 66 0.21 1.83 -1.40
C LEU A 66 1.10 0.60 -1.16
N PHE A 67 1.06 -0.36 -2.07
CA PHE A 67 1.93 -1.53 -2.01
C PHE A 67 3.40 -1.15 -2.20
N SER A 68 3.72 -0.26 -3.15
CA SER A 68 5.08 0.28 -3.31
C SER A 68 5.56 1.02 -2.07
N TYR A 69 4.69 1.83 -1.45
CA TYR A 69 4.96 2.48 -0.17
C TYR A 69 5.24 1.46 0.94
N ALA A 70 4.37 0.45 1.09
CA ALA A 70 4.55 -0.62 2.09
C ALA A 70 5.86 -1.38 1.87
N LEU A 71 6.22 -1.69 0.62
CA LEU A 71 7.46 -2.37 0.27
C LEU A 71 8.70 -1.54 0.62
N ALA A 72 8.64 -0.21 0.43
CA ALA A 72 9.75 0.69 0.76
C ALA A 72 10.08 0.71 2.26
N ILE A 73 9.09 0.48 3.13
CA ILE A 73 9.24 0.55 4.58
C ILE A 73 9.31 -0.83 5.27
N SER A 74 9.11 -1.92 4.51
CA SER A 74 9.09 -3.29 5.01
C SER A 74 10.43 -4.01 4.80
N PRO A 75 10.81 -4.96 5.68
CA PRO A 75 12.06 -5.72 5.54
C PRO A 75 12.06 -6.69 4.34
N SER A 76 10.90 -7.24 4.01
CA SER A 76 10.74 -8.15 2.88
C SER A 76 9.43 -7.91 2.13
N TRP A 77 9.33 -8.53 0.97
CA TRP A 77 8.15 -8.46 0.12
C TRP A 77 6.95 -9.21 0.73
N HIS A 78 7.19 -10.31 1.46
CA HIS A 78 6.17 -10.99 2.25
C HIS A 78 5.62 -10.10 3.38
N ASP A 79 6.50 -9.40 4.08
CA ASP A 79 6.09 -8.48 5.15
C ASP A 79 5.20 -7.36 4.62
N ALA A 80 5.53 -6.83 3.44
CA ALA A 80 4.74 -5.81 2.78
C ALA A 80 3.34 -6.31 2.40
N GLU A 81 3.21 -7.56 1.96
CA GLU A 81 1.90 -8.17 1.68
C GLU A 81 1.03 -8.30 2.93
N GLU A 82 1.59 -8.83 4.01
CA GLU A 82 0.86 -8.98 5.28
C GLU A 82 0.39 -7.61 5.80
N ILE A 83 1.27 -6.61 5.79
CA ILE A 83 0.94 -5.24 6.19
C ILE A 83 -0.18 -4.68 5.31
N MET A 84 -0.13 -4.90 4.00
CA MET A 84 -1.17 -4.42 3.08
C MET A 84 -2.51 -5.11 3.30
N GLN A 85 -2.53 -6.40 3.65
CA GLN A 85 -3.75 -7.12 3.99
C GLN A 85 -4.38 -6.56 5.27
N GLU A 86 -3.61 -6.45 6.35
CA GLU A 86 -4.07 -5.92 7.62
C GLU A 86 -4.51 -4.45 7.51
N ALA A 87 -3.72 -3.62 6.82
CA ALA A 87 -4.05 -2.23 6.56
C ALA A 87 -5.35 -2.08 5.78
N SER A 88 -5.59 -2.92 4.76
CA SER A 88 -6.84 -2.88 3.97
C SER A 88 -8.08 -3.11 4.83
N LEU A 89 -8.00 -4.04 5.80
CA LEU A 89 -9.08 -4.29 6.75
C LEU A 89 -9.29 -3.11 7.70
N ILE A 90 -8.22 -2.47 8.17
CA ILE A 90 -8.30 -1.30 9.04
C ILE A 90 -8.88 -0.10 8.29
N LEU A 91 -8.47 0.10 7.04
CA LEU A 91 -9.00 1.15 6.18
C LEU A 91 -10.50 1.00 5.98
N TRP A 92 -10.97 -0.21 5.67
CA TRP A 92 -12.40 -0.48 5.55
C TRP A 92 -13.16 -0.18 6.85
N ARG A 93 -12.68 -0.70 7.99
CA ARG A 93 -13.31 -0.50 9.31
C ARG A 93 -13.37 0.96 9.75
N LYS A 94 -12.53 1.82 9.19
CA LYS A 94 -12.41 3.24 9.53
C LYS A 94 -12.79 4.16 8.37
N PHE A 95 -13.40 3.62 7.31
CA PHE A 95 -13.70 4.37 6.12
C PHE A 95 -14.74 5.48 6.39
N ASP A 96 -15.61 5.26 7.38
CA ASP A 96 -16.51 6.28 7.93
C ASP A 96 -15.79 7.52 8.49
N THR A 97 -14.57 7.36 9.00
CA THR A 97 -13.73 8.47 9.50
C THR A 97 -12.93 9.19 8.41
N PHE A 98 -12.95 8.67 7.17
CA PHE A 98 -12.24 9.27 6.06
C PHE A 98 -12.96 10.54 5.61
N GLY A 99 -12.36 11.70 5.89
CA GLY A 99 -12.85 12.98 5.37
C GLY A 99 -12.66 13.04 3.87
N ARG A 100 -13.76 13.06 3.11
CA ARG A 100 -13.77 13.07 1.63
C ARG A 100 -13.02 14.24 0.97
N SER A 101 -12.72 15.30 1.73
CA SER A 101 -11.85 16.40 1.32
C SER A 101 -10.35 16.09 1.42
N THR A 102 -9.98 14.92 1.93
CA THR A 102 -8.60 14.49 2.20
C THR A 102 -8.10 13.55 1.11
N ASN A 103 -6.80 13.57 0.84
CA ASN A 103 -6.20 12.63 -0.09
C ASN A 103 -6.22 11.20 0.51
N PHE A 104 -6.95 10.28 -0.14
CA PHE A 104 -7.09 8.89 0.30
C PHE A 104 -5.75 8.17 0.46
N PHE A 105 -4.82 8.37 -0.49
CA PHE A 105 -3.49 7.76 -0.42
C PHE A 105 -2.72 8.23 0.81
N ALA A 106 -2.73 9.53 1.13
CA ALA A 106 -2.04 10.07 2.31
C ALA A 106 -2.61 9.50 3.61
N TRP A 107 -3.95 9.40 3.69
CA TRP A 107 -4.62 8.77 4.82
C TRP A 107 -4.26 7.28 4.94
N ALA A 108 -4.24 6.55 3.83
CA ALA A 108 -3.90 5.13 3.81
C ALA A 108 -2.43 4.84 4.14
N CYS A 109 -1.49 5.67 3.67
CA CYS A 109 -0.08 5.59 4.06
C CYS A 109 0.12 5.71 5.57
N GLN A 110 -0.70 6.51 6.23
CA GLN A 110 -0.65 6.65 7.68
C GLN A 110 -1.12 5.36 8.38
N VAL A 111 -2.17 4.71 7.89
CA VAL A 111 -2.63 3.41 8.42
C VAL A 111 -1.54 2.33 8.25
N ILE A 112 -0.95 2.23 7.05
CA ILE A 112 0.15 1.27 6.77
C ILE A 112 1.34 1.52 7.70
N ARG A 113 1.72 2.79 7.91
CA ARG A 113 2.82 3.17 8.81
C ARG A 113 2.56 2.72 10.25
N TYR A 114 1.33 2.91 10.73
CA TYR A 114 0.94 2.45 12.06
C TYR A 114 0.96 0.93 12.18
N GLU A 115 0.52 0.19 11.16
CA GLU A 115 0.55 -1.26 11.21
C GLU A 115 1.99 -1.80 11.25
N LEU A 116 2.89 -1.24 10.42
CA LEU A 116 4.32 -1.57 10.47
C LEU A 116 4.91 -1.31 11.87
N TYR A 117 4.58 -0.17 12.49
CA TYR A 117 5.05 0.15 13.84
C TYR A 117 4.53 -0.85 14.88
N ASN A 118 3.24 -1.19 14.83
CA ASN A 118 2.63 -2.18 15.71
C ASN A 118 3.29 -3.55 15.55
N ARG A 119 3.53 -3.97 14.31
CA ARG A 119 4.17 -5.25 14.00
C ARG A 119 5.59 -5.31 14.54
N ARG A 120 6.41 -4.28 14.28
CA ARG A 120 7.78 -4.18 14.82
C ARG A 120 7.81 -4.19 16.35
N ARG A 121 6.83 -3.58 17.00
CA ARG A 121 6.70 -3.61 18.46
C ARG A 121 6.40 -5.01 18.99
N ARG A 122 5.61 -5.81 18.27
CA ARG A 122 5.37 -7.24 18.59
C ARG A 122 6.60 -8.10 18.29
N GLU A 123 7.36 -7.73 17.25
CA GLU A 123 8.47 -8.50 16.69
C GLU A 123 9.86 -8.09 17.18
N SER A 124 9.97 -7.20 18.20
CA SER A 124 11.21 -6.56 18.67
C SER A 124 12.32 -7.52 19.17
N ARG A 125 12.15 -8.83 18.98
CA ARG A 125 13.13 -9.89 19.25
C ARG A 125 13.79 -10.47 17.99
N ARG A 126 13.39 -10.06 16.78
CA ARG A 126 13.94 -10.58 15.50
C ARG A 126 14.83 -9.56 14.79
N GLY A 127 16.15 -9.73 14.92
CA GLY A 127 17.17 -9.35 13.92
C GLY A 127 17.36 -7.87 13.55
N LEU A 128 18.25 -7.64 12.58
CA LEU A 128 18.65 -6.33 12.05
C LEU A 128 17.48 -5.62 11.35
N VAL A 129 16.78 -4.76 12.09
CA VAL A 129 15.73 -3.88 11.55
C VAL A 129 16.29 -2.46 11.42
N PHE A 130 15.98 -1.75 10.33
CA PHE A 130 16.27 -0.32 10.21
C PHE A 130 15.74 0.45 11.42
N SER A 131 16.48 1.47 11.88
CA SER A 131 16.01 2.33 12.97
C SER A 131 14.65 2.94 12.61
N ASN A 132 13.82 3.21 13.62
CA ASN A 132 12.52 3.84 13.40
C ASN A 132 12.66 5.18 12.66
N GLU A 133 13.69 5.96 13.00
CA GLU A 133 13.99 7.23 12.33
C GLU A 133 14.28 7.05 10.82
N ALA A 134 15.06 6.04 10.44
CA ALA A 134 15.35 5.78 9.03
C ALA A 134 14.06 5.42 8.26
N VAL A 135 13.18 4.64 8.88
CA VAL A 135 11.91 4.23 8.26
C VAL A 135 10.93 5.38 8.17
N GLU A 136 10.86 6.25 9.17
CA GLU A 136 10.05 7.47 9.11
C GLU A 136 10.48 8.36 7.95
N ARG A 137 11.80 8.59 7.78
CA ARG A 137 12.32 9.37 6.66
C ARG A 137 11.99 8.74 5.30
N ILE A 138 12.17 7.42 5.15
CA ILE A 138 11.82 6.72 3.91
C ILE A 138 10.31 6.84 3.64
N ALA A 139 9.49 6.70 4.67
CA ALA A 139 8.05 6.82 4.56
C ALA A 139 7.63 8.23 4.11
N ASP A 140 8.25 9.28 4.64
CA ASP A 140 7.90 10.65 4.24
C ASP A 140 8.27 10.93 2.78
N ILE A 141 9.44 10.47 2.34
CA ILE A 141 9.85 10.58 0.93
C ILE A 141 8.87 9.80 0.03
N ALA A 142 8.55 8.56 0.39
CA ALA A 142 7.65 7.72 -0.40
C ALA A 142 6.21 8.26 -0.45
N ALA A 143 5.75 8.95 0.60
CA ALA A 143 4.42 9.58 0.60
C ALA A 143 4.34 10.82 -0.32
N GLN A 144 5.45 11.54 -0.50
CA GLN A 144 5.51 12.80 -1.26
C GLN A 144 5.62 12.61 -2.78
N GLN A 145 6.10 11.46 -3.26
CA GLN A 145 6.41 11.25 -4.68
C GLN A 145 5.18 10.95 -5.59
N GLY A 146 3.96 11.28 -5.18
CA GLY A 146 2.75 10.74 -5.80
C GLY A 146 2.62 10.83 -7.32
N ALA A 147 2.52 12.04 -7.86
CA ALA A 147 2.32 12.24 -9.30
C ALA A 147 3.58 11.84 -10.09
N GLU A 148 4.77 12.23 -9.62
CA GLU A 148 6.04 11.91 -10.29
C GLU A 148 6.30 10.39 -10.34
N PHE A 149 5.87 9.65 -9.32
CA PHE A 149 5.94 8.19 -9.28
C PHE A 149 4.98 7.55 -10.28
N GLU A 150 3.74 8.04 -10.38
CA GLU A 150 2.75 7.56 -11.36
C GLU A 150 3.25 7.76 -12.79
N ASP A 151 3.81 8.94 -13.10
CA ASP A 151 4.40 9.24 -14.42
C ASP A 151 5.59 8.32 -14.73
N ARG A 152 6.47 8.09 -13.74
CA ARG A 152 7.61 7.15 -13.86
C ARG A 152 7.16 5.71 -14.08
N CYS A 153 6.13 5.26 -13.37
CA CYS A 153 5.55 3.93 -13.51
C CYS A 153 4.95 3.73 -14.90
N GLU A 154 4.20 4.71 -15.40
CA GLU A 154 3.62 4.66 -16.74
C GLU A 154 4.71 4.68 -17.83
N ALA A 155 5.71 5.56 -17.69
CA ALA A 155 6.87 5.56 -18.58
C ALA A 155 7.60 4.21 -18.59
N LEU A 156 7.79 3.60 -17.42
CA LEU A 156 8.42 2.28 -17.29
C LEU A 156 7.57 1.19 -17.96
N ARG A 157 6.26 1.19 -17.76
CA ARG A 157 5.32 0.25 -18.38
C ARG A 157 5.44 0.28 -19.90
N LEU A 158 5.47 1.48 -20.48
CA LEU A 158 5.64 1.67 -21.92
C LEU A 158 7.04 1.23 -22.38
N CYS A 159 8.09 1.52 -21.62
CA CYS A 159 9.45 1.10 -21.93
C CYS A 159 9.64 -0.42 -21.89
N LEU A 160 8.98 -1.11 -20.96
CA LEU A 160 8.98 -2.57 -20.87
C LEU A 160 8.39 -3.20 -22.14
N GLN A 161 7.31 -2.63 -22.69
CA GLN A 161 6.67 -3.13 -23.91
C GLN A 161 7.57 -3.06 -25.15
N HIS A 162 8.54 -2.13 -25.18
CA HIS A 162 9.48 -2.00 -26.29
C HIS A 162 10.75 -2.85 -26.14
N LEU A 163 10.92 -3.51 -25.00
CA LEU A 163 12.07 -4.38 -24.75
C LEU A 163 11.94 -5.68 -25.57
N PRO A 164 13.05 -6.28 -26.07
CA PRO A 164 12.99 -7.58 -26.74
C PRO A 164 12.35 -8.65 -25.85
N SER A 165 11.58 -9.57 -26.43
CA SER A 165 10.84 -10.60 -25.68
C SER A 165 11.70 -11.45 -24.73
N ALA A 166 12.93 -11.78 -25.14
CA ALA A 166 13.89 -12.50 -24.30
C ALA A 166 14.31 -11.69 -23.07
N ASP A 167 14.48 -10.38 -23.22
CA ASP A 167 14.87 -9.47 -22.16
C ASP A 167 13.67 -9.18 -21.22
N GLN A 168 12.45 -9.06 -21.74
CA GLN A 168 11.21 -8.96 -20.95
C GLN A 168 11.07 -10.16 -20.01
N LYS A 169 11.17 -11.38 -20.57
CA LYS A 169 11.04 -12.63 -19.80
C LYS A 169 12.12 -12.76 -18.73
N LEU A 170 13.34 -12.30 -19.01
CA LEU A 170 14.42 -12.31 -18.03
C LEU A 170 14.16 -11.34 -16.87
N ILE A 171 13.64 -10.14 -17.17
CA ILE A 171 13.27 -9.16 -16.14
C ILE A 171 12.10 -9.67 -15.31
N GLU A 172 11.08 -10.23 -15.95
CA GLU A 172 9.93 -10.81 -15.26
C GLU A 172 10.38 -11.89 -14.28
N LEU A 173 11.21 -12.84 -14.72
CA LEU A 173 11.78 -13.88 -13.85
C LEU A 173 12.60 -13.31 -12.68
N ARG A 174 13.32 -12.21 -12.90
CA ARG A 174 14.17 -11.61 -11.85
C ARG A 174 13.37 -10.81 -10.82
N TYR A 175 12.29 -10.16 -11.25
CA TYR A 175 11.45 -9.33 -10.39
C TYR A 175 10.20 -10.05 -9.88
N HIS A 176 10.00 -11.30 -10.30
CA HIS A 176 9.05 -12.21 -9.67
C HIS A 176 9.50 -12.51 -8.22
N ARG A 177 8.51 -12.65 -7.32
CA ARG A 177 8.64 -12.88 -5.87
C ARG A 177 9.84 -13.77 -5.52
N ASP A 178 10.72 -13.26 -4.66
CA ASP A 178 11.87 -13.93 -4.04
C ASP A 178 12.92 -14.55 -4.99
N ALA A 179 12.95 -14.16 -6.27
CA ALA A 179 13.92 -14.68 -7.22
C ALA A 179 15.32 -14.04 -7.05
N SER A 180 16.31 -14.86 -6.68
CA SER A 180 17.72 -14.46 -6.73
C SER A 180 18.28 -14.53 -8.16
N THR A 181 19.35 -13.79 -8.44
CA THR A 181 20.03 -13.89 -9.75
C THR A 181 20.54 -15.32 -10.01
N ALA A 182 20.92 -16.05 -8.97
CA ALA A 182 21.32 -17.46 -9.06
C ALA A 182 20.14 -18.36 -9.49
N THR A 183 18.98 -18.19 -8.86
CA THR A 183 17.77 -18.92 -9.21
C THR A 183 17.33 -18.62 -10.65
N VAL A 184 17.48 -17.37 -11.11
CA VAL A 184 17.19 -17.01 -12.51
C VAL A 184 18.17 -17.68 -13.48
N ALA A 185 19.46 -17.76 -13.12
CA ALA A 185 20.47 -18.44 -13.93
C ALA A 185 20.17 -19.94 -14.09
N GLU A 186 19.79 -20.61 -13.01
CA GLU A 186 19.34 -22.02 -13.03
C GLU A 186 18.11 -22.19 -13.92
N ARG A 187 17.05 -21.40 -13.71
CA ARG A 187 15.80 -21.49 -14.48
C ARG A 187 15.96 -21.21 -15.97
N THR A 188 16.92 -20.34 -16.33
CA THR A 188 17.18 -20.01 -17.73
C THR A 188 18.27 -20.88 -18.36
N ASN A 189 18.88 -21.79 -17.61
CA ASN A 189 20.03 -22.60 -18.01
C ASN A 189 21.18 -21.75 -18.60
N ARG A 190 21.51 -20.66 -17.91
CA ARG A 190 22.55 -19.69 -18.33
C ARG A 190 23.58 -19.51 -17.22
N PRO A 191 24.85 -19.21 -17.57
CA PRO A 191 25.84 -18.84 -16.56
C PRO A 191 25.41 -17.60 -15.77
N LEU A 192 25.67 -17.61 -14.45
CA LEU A 192 25.33 -16.51 -13.54
C LEU A 192 25.82 -15.14 -14.05
N GLU A 193 27.07 -15.08 -14.50
CA GLU A 193 27.70 -13.88 -15.07
C GLU A 193 26.98 -13.36 -16.32
N SER A 194 26.48 -14.27 -17.16
CA SER A 194 25.71 -13.90 -18.37
C SER A 194 24.38 -13.25 -17.97
N VAL A 195 23.72 -13.78 -16.94
CA VAL A 195 22.48 -13.22 -16.40
C VAL A 195 22.74 -11.84 -15.79
N TYR A 196 23.81 -11.66 -14.99
CA TYR A 196 24.18 -10.36 -14.45
C TYR A 196 24.37 -9.30 -15.54
N LYS A 197 25.20 -9.60 -16.55
CA LYS A 197 25.45 -8.68 -17.66
C LYS A 197 24.17 -8.34 -18.44
N SER A 198 23.30 -9.32 -18.64
CA SER A 198 22.02 -9.10 -19.33
C SER A 198 21.10 -8.20 -18.51
N LEU A 199 20.93 -8.48 -17.22
CA LEU A 199 20.11 -7.66 -16.32
C LEU A 199 20.64 -6.22 -16.22
N GLN A 200 21.96 -6.03 -16.16
CA GLN A 200 22.57 -4.71 -16.15
C GLN A 200 22.28 -3.94 -17.44
N ARG A 201 22.44 -4.58 -18.60
CA ARG A 201 22.12 -3.99 -19.90
C ARG A 201 20.65 -3.59 -19.99
N ILE A 202 19.74 -4.48 -19.58
CA ILE A 202 18.29 -4.24 -19.61
C ILE A 202 17.93 -3.06 -18.70
N ARG A 203 18.41 -3.04 -17.46
CA ARG A 203 18.15 -1.93 -16.51
C ARG A 203 18.64 -0.60 -17.06
N ARG A 204 19.81 -0.57 -17.71
CA ARG A 204 20.33 0.65 -18.33
C ARG A 204 19.45 1.12 -19.50
N ALA A 205 19.01 0.19 -20.36
CA ALA A 205 18.11 0.52 -21.46
C ALA A 205 16.76 1.05 -20.97
N LEU A 206 16.18 0.43 -19.93
CA LEU A 206 14.95 0.89 -19.31
C LEU A 206 15.12 2.27 -18.67
N MET A 207 16.21 2.51 -17.93
CA MET A 207 16.49 3.81 -17.33
C MET A 207 16.54 4.91 -18.39
N THR A 208 17.34 4.73 -19.44
CA THR A 208 17.45 5.71 -20.54
C THR A 208 16.13 5.92 -21.26
N CYS A 209 15.32 4.88 -21.43
CA CYS A 209 13.99 5.00 -22.04
C CYS A 209 13.04 5.82 -21.16
N VAL A 210 13.00 5.55 -19.86
CA VAL A 210 12.15 6.26 -18.90
C VAL A 210 12.54 7.73 -18.80
N GLU A 211 13.84 8.02 -18.62
CA GLU A 211 14.36 9.39 -18.59
C GLU A 211 13.95 10.18 -19.83
N ARG A 212 14.12 9.61 -21.03
CA ARG A 212 13.71 10.25 -22.29
C ARG A 212 12.22 10.55 -22.34
N ARG A 213 11.37 9.62 -21.90
CA ARG A 213 9.91 9.80 -21.90
C ARG A 213 9.47 10.89 -20.92
N LEU A 214 10.05 10.93 -19.73
CA LEU A 214 9.76 11.96 -18.74
C LEU A 214 10.22 13.35 -19.20
N THR A 215 11.36 13.44 -19.90
CA THR A 215 11.83 14.71 -20.48
C THR A 215 11.05 15.15 -21.72
N ALA A 216 10.44 14.22 -22.47
CA ALA A 216 9.68 14.53 -23.68
C ALA A 216 8.19 14.83 -23.42
N GLY A 217 7.69 14.56 -22.20
CA GLY A 217 6.34 14.88 -21.75
C GLY A 217 6.23 16.18 -20.95
N MET A 218 7.34 16.88 -20.71
CA MET A 218 7.39 18.27 -20.23
C MET A 218 7.44 19.24 -21.42
#